data_AF-A0A2E0WQL6-F1
#
_entry.id   AF-A0A2E0WQL6-F1
#
_cell.length_a   1.000
_cell.length_b   1.000
_cell.length_c   1.000
_cell.angle_alpha   90.00
_cell.angle_beta   90.00
_cell.angle_gamma   90.00
#
_symmetry.space_group_name_H-M   'P 1'
#
loop_
_entity.id
_entity.type
_entity.pdbx_description
1 polymer ?
#
loop_
_entity_poly.entity_id
_entity_poly.type
_entity_poly.pdbx_seq_one_letter_code
_entity_poly.pdbx_strand_id
1 'polypeptide(L)'
;MQNKPDIKTAIPQQRYQLGQFSVTVLGEIETGDANDYRYILAVVHEGNPEPGLYLTCEPAPREAQDKGRWAMRLILPDGAQVFAANDAWDDIDAFARDGLAAVQQLLQLTDEEPFRLL
;
A
#
# COMPACT_ATOMS: atom_id res chain seq x y z
N MET A 1 8.55 13.34 -2.12
CA MET A 1 7.07 13.24 -1.95
C MET A 1 6.70 13.81 -0.60
N GLN A 2 5.66 14.64 -0.54
CA GLN A 2 5.07 15.07 0.71
C GLN A 2 4.19 13.92 1.24
N ASN A 3 4.20 13.64 2.54
CA ASN A 3 3.43 12.57 3.20
C ASN A 3 3.86 11.11 2.93
N LYS A 4 5.03 10.87 2.32
CA LYS A 4 5.57 9.50 2.25
C LYS A 4 5.79 8.93 3.67
N PRO A 5 5.58 7.63 3.90
CA PRO A 5 5.86 7.03 5.20
C PRO A 5 7.33 7.19 5.62
N ASP A 6 7.59 7.66 6.84
CA ASP A 6 8.94 7.67 7.44
C ASP A 6 9.25 6.27 8.01
N ILE A 7 9.58 5.34 7.13
CA ILE A 7 9.93 3.96 7.50
C ILE A 7 11.35 3.93 8.06
N LYS A 8 11.51 3.53 9.32
CA LYS A 8 12.81 3.26 9.94
C LYS A 8 13.30 1.86 9.60
N THR A 9 12.44 0.88 9.80
CA THR A 9 12.67 -0.53 9.45
C THR A 9 11.38 -1.16 8.94
N ALA A 10 11.49 -2.15 8.04
CA ALA A 10 10.38 -2.96 7.58
C ALA A 10 10.88 -4.25 6.93
N ILE A 11 10.09 -5.31 7.00
CA ILE A 11 10.38 -6.59 6.37
C ILE A 11 9.52 -6.75 5.10
N PRO A 12 10.13 -6.96 3.92
CA PRO A 12 9.39 -7.33 2.72
C PRO A 12 8.73 -8.71 2.90
N GLN A 13 7.41 -8.74 2.88
CA GLN A 13 6.61 -9.95 3.07
C GLN A 13 6.19 -10.55 1.73
N GLN A 14 5.84 -9.70 0.76
CA GLN A 14 5.39 -10.12 -0.56
C GLN A 14 5.92 -9.16 -1.62
N ARG A 15 6.22 -9.70 -2.81
CA ARG A 15 6.68 -8.91 -3.96
C ARG A 15 5.89 -9.31 -5.19
N TYR A 16 5.59 -8.34 -6.04
CA TYR A 16 4.87 -8.54 -7.28
C TYR A 16 5.53 -7.74 -8.40
N GLN A 17 5.44 -8.26 -9.61
CA GLN A 17 5.62 -7.50 -10.84
C GLN A 17 4.25 -7.16 -11.42
N LEU A 18 4.04 -5.91 -11.81
CA LEU A 18 2.83 -5.43 -12.47
C LEU A 18 3.23 -4.54 -13.65
N GLY A 19 3.23 -5.07 -14.87
CA GLY A 19 3.79 -4.38 -16.04
C GLY A 19 5.24 -3.96 -15.79
N GLN A 20 5.52 -2.65 -15.87
CA GLN A 20 6.83 -2.03 -15.59
C GLN A 20 7.01 -1.58 -14.13
N PHE A 21 6.12 -2.01 -13.24
CA PHE A 21 6.16 -1.63 -11.83
C PHE A 21 6.50 -2.83 -10.97
N SER A 22 7.45 -2.65 -10.08
CA SER A 22 7.68 -3.56 -8.96
C SER A 22 6.86 -3.09 -7.75
N VAL A 23 6.16 -4.01 -7.13
CA VAL A 23 5.32 -3.77 -5.96
C VAL A 23 5.84 -4.60 -4.81
N THR A 24 6.11 -3.96 -3.67
CA THR A 24 6.53 -4.66 -2.45
C THR A 24 5.55 -4.37 -1.33
N VAL A 25 5.00 -5.44 -0.74
CA VAL A 25 4.22 -5.38 0.49
C VAL A 25 5.16 -5.59 1.66
N LEU A 26 5.27 -4.55 2.48
CA LEU A 26 6.07 -4.47 3.68
C LEU A 26 5.18 -4.77 4.89
N GLY A 27 5.72 -5.51 5.86
CA GLY A 27 5.15 -5.73 7.18
C GLY A 27 6.23 -5.61 8.25
N GLU A 28 5.88 -5.81 9.51
CA GLU A 28 6.81 -5.62 10.66
C GLU A 28 7.49 -4.24 10.59
N ILE A 29 6.67 -3.20 10.55
CA ILE A 29 7.10 -1.85 10.22
C ILE A 29 7.39 -1.07 11.50
N GLU A 30 8.57 -0.47 11.58
CA GLU A 30 8.88 0.59 12.52
C GLU A 30 8.88 1.92 11.76
N THR A 31 8.12 2.89 12.26
CA THR A 31 8.01 4.21 11.62
C THR A 31 8.37 5.33 12.57
N GLY A 32 8.93 6.40 12.00
CA GLY A 32 9.12 7.68 12.69
C GLY A 32 7.89 8.58 12.64
N ASP A 33 6.86 8.20 11.88
CA ASP A 33 5.58 8.91 11.80
C ASP A 33 4.73 8.65 13.05
N ALA A 34 3.65 9.42 13.20
CA ALA A 34 2.61 9.16 14.20
C ALA A 34 1.61 8.05 13.78
N ASN A 35 1.78 7.48 12.58
CA ASN A 35 0.87 6.49 12.01
C ASN A 35 1.27 5.07 12.44
N ASP A 36 0.29 4.22 12.71
CA ASP A 36 0.51 2.81 13.05
C ASP A 36 0.28 1.94 11.81
N TYR A 37 1.34 1.69 11.04
CA TYR A 37 1.22 0.93 9.79
C TYR A 37 1.28 -0.57 10.07
N ARG A 38 0.19 -1.28 9.75
CA ARG A 38 0.19 -2.74 9.72
C ARG A 38 0.93 -3.26 8.49
N TYR A 39 0.60 -2.71 7.34
CA TYR A 39 1.21 -3.04 6.04
C TYR A 39 1.43 -1.78 5.21
N ILE A 40 2.46 -1.80 4.38
CA ILE A 40 2.69 -0.77 3.35
C ILE A 40 2.94 -1.47 2.03
N LEU A 41 2.13 -1.18 1.02
CA LEU A 41 2.39 -1.56 -0.37
C LEU A 41 3.08 -0.38 -1.05
N ALA A 42 4.35 -0.55 -1.39
CA ALA A 42 5.18 0.42 -2.09
C ALA A 42 5.29 0.05 -3.57
N VAL A 43 5.02 1.00 -4.46
CA VAL A 43 5.08 0.78 -5.92
C VAL A 43 6.22 1.60 -6.51
N VAL A 44 7.11 0.92 -7.22
CA VAL A 44 8.33 1.47 -7.80
C VAL A 44 8.30 1.23 -9.31
N HIS A 45 8.45 2.29 -10.09
CA HIS A 45 8.57 2.19 -11.55
C HIS A 45 9.98 1.72 -11.93
N GLU A 46 10.10 0.82 -12.90
CA GLU A 46 11.40 0.37 -13.40
C GLU A 46 12.29 1.55 -13.86
N GLY A 47 13.54 1.57 -13.42
CA GLY A 47 14.47 2.66 -13.71
C GLY A 47 14.40 3.87 -12.77
N ASN A 48 13.44 3.91 -11.83
CA ASN A 48 13.45 4.86 -10.72
C ASN A 48 13.43 4.08 -9.39
N PRO A 49 14.50 4.10 -8.58
CA PRO A 49 14.55 3.32 -7.34
C PRO A 49 13.64 3.86 -6.23
N GLU A 50 13.11 5.08 -6.35
CA GLU A 50 12.21 5.65 -5.35
C GLU A 50 10.74 5.27 -5.63
N PRO A 51 9.98 4.79 -4.60
CA PRO A 51 8.57 4.50 -4.78
C PRO A 51 7.78 5.74 -5.18
N GLY A 52 7.00 5.59 -6.25
CA GLY A 52 6.13 6.61 -6.82
C GLY A 52 4.83 6.83 -6.04
N LEU A 53 4.46 5.82 -5.25
CA LEU A 53 3.13 5.58 -4.77
C LEU A 53 3.19 4.63 -3.56
N TYR A 54 2.39 4.93 -2.54
CA TYR A 54 2.17 4.01 -1.42
C TYR A 54 0.69 3.80 -1.18
N LEU A 55 0.35 2.57 -0.79
CA LEU A 55 -0.90 2.23 -0.13
C LEU A 55 -0.58 1.73 1.27
N THR A 56 -1.21 2.29 2.30
CA THR A 56 -0.97 1.89 3.70
C THR A 56 -2.22 1.24 4.29
N CYS A 57 -2.01 0.22 5.12
CA CYS A 57 -3.01 -0.34 6.01
C CYS A 57 -2.77 0.22 7.41
N GLU A 58 -3.67 1.05 7.91
CA GLU A 58 -3.57 1.71 9.22
C GLU A 58 -4.92 1.64 9.96
N PRO A 59 -4.96 1.79 11.29
CA PRO A 59 -6.22 1.82 12.03
C PRO A 59 -7.18 2.85 11.43
N ALA A 60 -8.43 2.43 11.21
CA ALA A 60 -9.41 3.30 10.60
C ALA A 60 -9.70 4.53 11.49
N PRO A 61 -9.75 5.74 10.89
CA PRO A 61 -10.16 6.93 11.61
C PRO A 61 -11.62 6.77 12.06
N ARG A 62 -12.03 7.51 13.09
CA ARG A 62 -13.34 7.33 13.76
C ARG A 62 -14.51 7.38 12.78
N GLU A 63 -14.41 8.19 11.74
CA GLU A 63 -15.43 8.40 10.72
C GLU A 63 -15.61 7.19 9.78
N ALA A 64 -14.67 6.25 9.75
CA ALA A 64 -14.68 5.07 8.89
C ALA A 64 -14.72 3.74 9.66
N GLN A 65 -14.76 3.77 11.00
CA GLN A 65 -14.74 2.57 11.84
C GLN A 65 -15.99 1.68 11.68
N ASP A 66 -17.10 2.24 11.20
CA ASP A 66 -18.32 1.49 10.87
C ASP A 66 -18.15 0.57 9.65
N LYS A 67 -17.17 0.85 8.78
CA LYS A 67 -16.86 0.07 7.57
C LYS A 67 -15.77 -0.98 7.80
N GLY A 68 -14.96 -0.82 8.85
CA GLY A 68 -13.94 -1.78 9.26
C GLY A 68 -12.87 -1.15 10.15
N ARG A 69 -12.14 -1.98 10.87
CA ARG A 69 -11.06 -1.56 11.78
C ARG A 69 -9.81 -1.03 11.06
N TRP A 70 -9.61 -1.42 9.80
CA TRP A 70 -8.45 -1.05 9.01
C TRP A 70 -8.86 -0.17 7.85
N ALA A 71 -8.14 0.92 7.63
CA ALA A 71 -8.30 1.83 6.50
C ALA A 71 -7.14 1.71 5.52
N MET A 72 -7.45 1.88 4.24
CA MET A 72 -6.49 1.96 3.17
C MET A 72 -6.30 3.41 2.76
N ARG A 73 -5.08 3.91 2.93
CA ARG A 73 -4.70 5.27 2.53
C ARG A 73 -3.80 5.22 1.31
N LEU A 74 -4.19 5.94 0.28
CA LEU A 74 -3.41 6.23 -0.91
C LEU A 74 -2.51 7.43 -0.66
N ILE A 75 -1.22 7.31 -0.97
CA ILE A 75 -0.24 8.38 -0.86
C ILE A 75 0.45 8.52 -2.21
N LEU A 76 0.31 9.70 -2.79
CA LEU A 76 0.86 10.14 -4.06
C LEU A 76 1.83 11.31 -3.82
N PRO A 77 2.62 11.72 -4.83
CA PRO A 77 3.51 12.87 -4.70
C PRO A 77 2.80 14.17 -4.34
N ASP A 78 1.55 14.33 -4.77
CA ASP A 78 0.72 15.53 -4.67
C ASP A 78 -0.31 15.50 -3.52
N GLY A 79 -0.45 14.38 -2.80
CA GLY A 79 -1.41 14.28 -1.70
C GLY A 79 -1.58 12.88 -1.13
N ALA A 80 -2.43 12.78 -0.11
CA ALA A 80 -2.83 11.50 0.48
C ALA A 80 -4.33 11.49 0.77
N GLN A 81 -4.99 10.35 0.57
CA GLN A 81 -6.42 10.18 0.84
C GLN A 81 -6.74 8.77 1.37
N VAL A 82 -7.57 8.70 2.40
CA VAL A 82 -8.21 7.44 2.82
C VAL A 82 -9.42 7.23 1.93
N PHE A 83 -9.50 6.08 1.23
CA PHE A 83 -10.57 5.84 0.27
C PHE A 83 -11.40 4.59 0.57
N ALA A 84 -10.94 3.70 1.46
CA ALA A 84 -11.68 2.52 1.85
C ALA A 84 -11.30 2.03 3.25
N ALA A 85 -12.18 1.26 3.88
CA ALA A 85 -11.96 0.59 5.16
C ALA A 85 -12.58 -0.82 5.13
N ASN A 86 -11.90 -1.80 5.73
CA ASN A 86 -12.29 -3.21 5.72
C ASN A 86 -11.60 -4.00 6.84
N ASP A 87 -12.35 -4.82 7.58
CA ASP A 87 -11.78 -5.70 8.61
C ASP A 87 -10.88 -6.81 8.07
N ALA A 88 -11.08 -7.22 6.81
CA ALA A 88 -10.32 -8.29 6.19
C ALA A 88 -8.83 -7.96 6.02
N TRP A 89 -8.44 -6.68 6.01
CA TRP A 89 -7.04 -6.26 5.85
C TRP A 89 -6.18 -6.45 7.10
N ASP A 90 -6.71 -7.13 8.12
CA ASP A 90 -5.89 -7.78 9.16
C ASP A 90 -4.99 -8.87 8.53
N ASP A 91 -5.48 -9.50 7.44
CA ASP A 91 -4.80 -10.48 6.62
C ASP A 91 -4.02 -9.81 5.47
N ILE A 92 -2.76 -10.22 5.29
CA ILE A 92 -1.87 -9.61 4.30
C ILE A 92 -2.28 -9.93 2.86
N ASP A 93 -2.79 -11.13 2.58
CA ASP A 93 -3.19 -11.51 1.22
C ASP A 93 -4.46 -10.74 0.81
N ALA A 94 -5.38 -10.50 1.74
CA ALA A 94 -6.54 -9.63 1.51
C ALA A 94 -6.13 -8.19 1.22
N PHE A 95 -5.22 -7.62 2.01
CA PHE A 95 -4.70 -6.27 1.78
C PHE A 95 -3.95 -6.17 0.45
N ALA A 96 -3.06 -7.13 0.15
CA ALA A 96 -2.28 -7.13 -1.08
C ALA A 96 -3.16 -7.24 -2.32
N ARG A 97 -4.16 -8.13 -2.32
CA ARG A 97 -5.10 -8.28 -3.44
C ARG A 97 -5.85 -6.98 -3.72
N ASP A 98 -6.47 -6.40 -2.69
CA ASP A 98 -7.29 -5.20 -2.86
C ASP A 98 -6.42 -3.97 -3.20
N GLY A 99 -5.22 -3.89 -2.62
CA GLY A 99 -4.25 -2.85 -2.92
C GLY A 99 -3.70 -2.93 -4.35
N LEU A 100 -3.37 -4.13 -4.83
CA LEU A 100 -2.95 -4.34 -6.23
C LEU A 100 -4.05 -3.94 -7.21
N ALA A 101 -5.31 -4.30 -6.94
CA ALA A 101 -6.44 -3.90 -7.75
C ALA A 101 -6.61 -2.36 -7.80
N ALA A 102 -6.42 -1.68 -6.65
CA ALA A 102 -6.43 -0.22 -6.60
C ALA A 102 -5.28 0.41 -7.42
N VAL A 103 -4.07 -0.17 -7.35
CA VAL A 103 -2.91 0.28 -8.15
C VAL A 103 -3.17 0.09 -9.64
N GLN A 104 -3.69 -1.07 -10.06
CA GLN A 104 -4.03 -1.34 -11.47
C GLN A 104 -5.02 -0.31 -12.01
N GLN A 105 -6.06 -0.01 -11.24
CA GLN A 105 -7.05 0.98 -11.64
C GLN A 105 -6.45 2.40 -11.74
N LEU A 106 -5.63 2.78 -10.75
CA LEU A 106 -5.00 4.10 -10.69
C LEU A 106 -4.00 4.34 -11.82
N LEU A 107 -3.19 3.33 -12.12
CA LEU A 107 -2.15 3.39 -13.16
C LEU A 107 -2.67 2.99 -14.55
N GLN A 108 -3.97 2.68 -14.68
CA GLN A 108 -4.61 2.24 -15.93
C GLN A 108 -3.99 0.96 -16.50
N LEU A 109 -3.56 0.05 -15.64
CA LEU A 109 -2.95 -1.25 -15.95
C LEU A 109 -3.97 -2.38 -15.82
N THR A 110 -5.21 -2.16 -16.29
CA THR A 110 -6.33 -3.09 -16.07
C THR A 110 -6.21 -4.40 -16.85
N ASP A 111 -5.35 -4.43 -17.86
CA ASP A 111 -5.00 -5.58 -18.68
C ASP A 111 -3.75 -6.34 -18.20
N GLU A 112 -2.99 -5.75 -17.26
CA GLU A 112 -1.81 -6.38 -16.67
C GLU A 112 -2.20 -7.22 -15.45
N GLU A 113 -1.74 -8.47 -15.37
CA GLU A 113 -1.95 -9.31 -14.19
C GLU A 113 -0.76 -9.22 -13.22
N PRO A 114 -0.98 -8.94 -11.92
CA PRO A 114 0.09 -8.97 -10.93
C PRO A 114 0.71 -10.36 -10.81
N PHE A 115 2.01 -10.47 -11.10
CA PHE A 115 2.77 -11.71 -10.95
C PHE A 115 3.51 -11.71 -9.60
N ARG A 116 3.17 -12.62 -8.70
CA ARG A 116 3.85 -12.75 -7.40
C ARG A 116 5.25 -13.34 -7.60
N LEU A 117 6.26 -12.63 -7.10
CA LEU A 117 7.64 -13.07 -7.10
C LEU A 117 7.89 -13.99 -5.89
N LEU A 118 8.74 -15.00 -6.10
CA LEU A 118 9.15 -15.97 -5.08
C LEU A 118 10.09 -15.37 -4.04
#